data_AF-A0A956KPI7-F1
#
_entry.id   AF-A0A956KPI7-F1
#
_cell.length_a   1.000
_cell.length_b   1.000
_cell.length_c   1.000
_cell.angle_alpha   90.00
_cell.angle_beta   90.00
_cell.angle_gamma   90.00
#
_symmetry.space_group_name_H-M   'P 1'
#
loop_
_entity.id
_entity.type
_entity.pdbx_description
1 polymer ?
#
loop_
_entity_poly.entity_id
_entity_poly.type
_entity_poly.pdbx_seq_one_letter_code
_entity_poly.pdbx_strand_id
1 'polypeptide(L)'
;GTHMHYVGRDMRVTRTRDGDEQCMIQTPRWDFNWQRNYNIDASIGNFPKVQGGDVITMRCTYDNTLNNPFLPELLAEQGLDAPVDVLLGESSLEEMCLIMFGLAFPNFP
;
A
#
# COMPACT_ATOMS: atom_id res chain seq x y z
N GLY A 1 5.51 -4.53 3.01
CA GLY A 1 4.07 -4.67 3.19
C GLY A 1 3.39 -3.38 2.80
N THR A 2 2.31 -3.49 2.04
CA THR A 2 1.37 -2.38 1.77
C THR A 2 0.62 -2.02 3.05
N HIS A 3 0.27 -0.74 3.21
CA HIS A 3 -0.44 -0.24 4.39
C HIS A 3 -1.39 0.91 4.02
N MET A 4 -2.68 0.69 4.26
CA MET A 4 -3.80 1.61 4.07
C MET A 4 -4.87 1.32 5.13
N HIS A 5 -5.82 2.22 5.34
CA HIS A 5 -6.91 2.01 6.29
C HIS A 5 -8.16 1.44 5.58
N TYR A 6 -9.35 1.78 6.08
CA TYR A 6 -10.62 1.11 5.79
C TYR A 6 -11.21 1.48 4.42
N VAL A 7 -10.85 2.62 3.84
CA VAL A 7 -11.30 3.01 2.50
C VAL A 7 -10.30 2.62 1.40
N GLY A 8 -9.16 2.05 1.74
CA GLY A 8 -8.21 1.52 0.76
C GLY A 8 -8.78 0.38 -0.12
N ARG A 9 -8.40 0.35 -1.40
CA ARG A 9 -8.83 -0.68 -2.38
C ARG A 9 -7.70 -1.34 -3.14
N ASP A 10 -6.66 -0.59 -3.48
CA ASP A 10 -5.47 -1.11 -4.14
C ASP A 10 -4.28 -0.22 -3.82
N MET A 11 -3.16 -0.87 -3.57
CA MET A 11 -1.86 -0.22 -3.44
C MET A 11 -0.88 -0.92 -4.37
N ARG A 12 -0.24 -0.13 -5.24
CA ARG A 12 0.77 -0.61 -6.18
C ARG A 12 2.01 0.23 -6.07
N VAL A 13 3.16 -0.43 -5.97
CA VAL A 13 4.47 0.20 -6.08
C VAL A 13 5.16 -0.33 -7.33
N THR A 14 5.59 0.58 -8.19
CA THR A 14 6.34 0.28 -9.41
C THR A 14 7.69 0.97 -9.36
N ARG A 15 8.68 0.33 -9.97
CA ARG A 15 9.98 0.90 -10.27
C ARG A 15 10.08 1.08 -11.77
N THR A 16 10.52 2.24 -12.22
CA THR A 16 10.70 2.55 -13.64
C THR A 16 12.14 3.03 -13.92
N ARG A 17 12.75 2.55 -15.01
CA ARG A 17 14.00 3.08 -15.57
C ARG A 17 13.99 2.95 -17.08
N ASP A 18 14.32 4.03 -17.79
CA ASP A 18 14.50 3.99 -19.25
C ASP A 18 13.32 3.33 -20.00
N GLY A 19 12.10 3.49 -19.47
CA GLY A 19 10.87 2.89 -20.00
C GLY A 19 10.54 1.47 -19.52
N ASP A 20 11.46 0.81 -18.82
CA ASP A 20 11.24 -0.49 -18.17
C ASP A 20 10.47 -0.31 -16.85
N GLU A 21 9.25 -0.85 -16.76
CA GLU A 21 8.41 -0.83 -15.57
C GLU A 21 8.39 -2.21 -14.90
N GLN A 22 8.85 -2.26 -13.65
CA GLN A 22 8.76 -3.44 -12.79
C GLN A 22 7.75 -3.20 -11.67
N CYS A 23 6.77 -4.08 -11.54
CA CYS A 23 5.91 -4.13 -10.36
C CYS A 23 6.71 -4.69 -9.18
N MET A 24 6.83 -3.91 -8.10
CA MET A 24 7.57 -4.30 -6.90
C MET A 24 6.66 -5.01 -5.90
N ILE A 25 5.46 -4.46 -5.70
CA ILE A 25 4.41 -5.04 -4.89
C ILE A 25 3.06 -4.46 -5.32
N GLN A 26 2.02 -5.29 -5.31
CA GLN A 26 0.65 -4.84 -5.49
C GLN A 26 -0.30 -5.62 -4.59
N THR A 27 -1.25 -4.93 -3.97
CA THR A 27 -2.39 -5.53 -3.27
C THR A 27 -3.68 -5.07 -3.94
N PRO A 28 -4.10 -5.69 -5.07
CA PRO A 28 -5.16 -5.19 -5.94
C PRO A 28 -6.58 -5.26 -5.36
N ARG A 29 -6.73 -5.96 -4.23
CA ARG A 29 -7.97 -6.09 -3.47
C ARG A 29 -7.61 -5.89 -2.01
N TRP A 30 -7.24 -4.68 -1.65
CA TRP A 30 -6.86 -4.36 -0.28
C TRP A 30 -7.93 -4.82 0.71
N ASP A 31 -7.45 -5.41 1.80
CA ASP A 31 -8.24 -5.80 2.96
C ASP A 31 -7.41 -5.39 4.18
N PHE A 32 -8.04 -4.70 5.14
CA PHE A 32 -7.37 -4.22 6.35
C PHE A 32 -6.67 -5.36 7.12
N ASN A 33 -7.22 -6.57 7.08
CA ASN A 33 -6.66 -7.76 7.73
C ASN A 33 -5.40 -8.31 7.03
N TRP A 34 -5.03 -7.75 5.88
CA TRP A 34 -3.83 -8.11 5.12
C TRP A 34 -2.66 -7.14 5.36
N GLN A 35 -2.77 -6.23 6.33
CA GLN A 35 -1.65 -5.42 6.83
C GLN A 35 -0.53 -6.31 7.41
N ARG A 36 0.40 -6.72 6.56
CA ARG A 36 1.53 -7.57 6.94
C ARG A 36 2.74 -7.35 6.05
N ASN A 37 3.89 -7.82 6.51
CA ASN A 37 5.07 -7.92 5.69
C ASN A 37 4.97 -9.15 4.78
N TYR A 38 5.28 -8.95 3.50
CA TYR A 38 5.38 -10.01 2.51
C TYR A 38 6.85 -10.18 2.15
N ASN A 39 7.29 -11.42 2.06
CA ASN A 39 8.63 -11.74 1.57
C ASN A 39 8.63 -11.73 0.03
N ILE A 40 9.76 -11.35 -0.55
CA ILE A 40 9.98 -11.46 -1.98
C ILE A 40 10.11 -12.94 -2.32
N ASP A 41 9.30 -13.42 -3.27
CA ASP A 41 9.34 -14.80 -3.76
C ASP A 41 10.47 -14.99 -4.77
N ALA A 42 11.71 -14.87 -4.29
CA ALA A 42 12.93 -15.09 -5.05
C ALA A 42 14.08 -15.42 -4.08
N SER A 43 15.21 -15.89 -4.60
CA SER A 43 16.46 -15.92 -3.82
C SER A 43 17.03 -14.50 -3.69
N ILE A 44 17.78 -14.22 -2.62
CA ILE A 44 18.35 -12.88 -2.35
C ILE A 44 19.13 -12.31 -3.55
N GLY A 45 19.88 -13.14 -4.27
CA GLY A 45 20.64 -12.72 -5.47
C GLY A 45 19.77 -12.26 -6.64
N ASN A 46 18.49 -12.68 -6.65
CA ASN A 46 17.48 -12.37 -7.66
C ASN A 46 16.41 -11.41 -7.15
N PHE A 47 16.61 -10.78 -5.98
CA PHE A 47 15.70 -9.73 -5.52
C PHE A 47 15.66 -8.58 -6.53
N PRO A 48 14.50 -7.92 -6.70
CA PRO A 48 14.40 -6.66 -7.41
C PRO A 48 15.42 -5.65 -6.85
N LYS A 49 16.15 -5.01 -7.76
CA LYS A 49 17.19 -4.03 -7.40
C LYS A 49 16.64 -2.63 -7.60
N VAL A 50 17.00 -1.74 -6.68
CA VAL A 50 16.81 -0.31 -6.82
C VAL A 50 18.17 0.35 -6.87
N GLN A 51 18.37 1.25 -7.83
CA GLN A 51 19.64 1.94 -8.05
C GLN A 51 19.43 3.38 -8.51
N GLY A 52 20.48 4.21 -8.43
CA GLY A 52 20.41 5.64 -8.78
C GLY A 52 19.93 5.87 -10.21
N GLY A 53 18.88 6.67 -10.38
CA GLY A 53 18.18 6.89 -11.64
C GLY A 53 16.87 6.11 -11.80
N ASP A 54 16.53 5.22 -10.86
CA ASP A 54 15.19 4.61 -10.81
C ASP A 54 14.15 5.62 -10.32
N VAL A 55 12.94 5.53 -10.88
CA VAL A 55 11.77 6.25 -10.37
C VAL A 55 10.87 5.24 -9.67
N ILE A 56 10.60 5.46 -8.38
CA ILE A 56 9.65 4.66 -7.62
C ILE A 56 8.31 5.40 -7.59
N THR A 57 7.27 4.77 -8.12
CA THR A 57 5.90 5.30 -8.09
C THR A 57 5.06 4.47 -7.14
N MET A 58 4.36 5.13 -6.23
CA MET A 58 3.39 4.52 -5.33
C MET A 58 2.00 5.05 -5.67
N ARG A 59 1.08 4.16 -6.02
CA ARG A 59 -0.33 4.48 -6.27
C ARG A 59 -1.18 3.79 -5.21
N CYS A 60 -2.04 4.59 -4.59
CA CYS A 60 -3.11 4.13 -3.72
C CYS A 60 -4.45 4.54 -4.32
N THR A 61 -5.44 3.63 -4.25
CA THR A 61 -6.82 3.94 -4.63
C THR A 61 -7.75 3.68 -3.47
N TYR A 62 -8.75 4.54 -3.35
CA TYR A 62 -9.67 4.59 -2.23
C TYR A 62 -11.12 4.52 -2.71
N ASP A 63 -11.99 4.02 -1.85
CA ASP A 63 -13.44 4.02 -2.02
C ASP A 63 -14.11 4.46 -0.71
N ASN A 64 -14.43 5.75 -0.64
CA ASN A 64 -15.16 6.38 0.46
C ASN A 64 -16.68 6.40 0.22
N THR A 65 -17.23 5.30 -0.32
CA THR A 65 -18.67 5.13 -0.53
C THR A 65 -19.23 4.07 0.41
N LEU A 66 -20.54 4.12 0.68
CA LEU A 66 -21.25 3.11 1.46
C LEU A 66 -21.27 1.71 0.80
N ASN A 67 -20.81 1.59 -0.45
CA ASN A 67 -20.63 0.29 -1.13
C ASN A 67 -19.31 -0.40 -0.75
N ASN A 68 -18.41 0.29 -0.02
CA ASN A 68 -17.25 -0.35 0.58
C ASN A 68 -17.69 -1.24 1.74
N PRO A 69 -17.41 -2.55 1.74
CA PRO A 69 -17.90 -3.45 2.78
C PRO A 69 -17.38 -3.10 4.19
N PHE A 70 -16.25 -2.38 4.31
CA PHE A 70 -15.64 -2.07 5.59
C PHE A 70 -16.08 -0.72 6.18
N LEU A 71 -16.59 0.20 5.35
CA LEU A 71 -16.89 1.58 5.78
C LEU A 71 -18.17 1.69 6.64
N PRO A 72 -19.31 1.03 6.32
CA PRO A 72 -20.54 1.16 7.11
C PRO A 72 -20.38 0.74 8.57
N GLU A 73 -19.65 -0.36 8.83
CA GLU A 73 -19.39 -0.83 10.19
C GLU A 73 -18.55 0.18 10.98
N LEU A 74 -17.47 0.68 10.38
CA LEU A 74 -16.63 1.72 10.96
C LEU A 74 -17.42 3.01 11.27
N LEU A 75 -18.25 3.49 10.34
CA LEU A 75 -19.06 4.69 10.57
C LEU A 75 -20.03 4.49 11.74
N ALA A 76 -20.69 3.33 11.82
CA ALA A 76 -21.61 3.01 12.91
C ALA A 76 -20.92 2.97 14.28
N GLU A 77 -19.70 2.41 14.36
CA GLU A 77 -18.88 2.42 15.57
C GLU A 77 -18.54 3.85 16.06
N GLN A 78 -18.44 4.80 15.12
CA GLN A 78 -18.15 6.21 15.40
C GLN A 78 -19.42 7.07 15.56
N GLY A 79 -20.62 6.46 15.50
CA GLY A 79 -21.89 7.18 15.61
C GLY A 79 -22.21 8.06 14.39
N LEU A 80 -21.67 7.71 13.22
CA LEU A 80 -21.86 8.42 11.95
C LEU A 80 -22.79 7.61 11.02
N ASP A 81 -23.59 8.30 10.23
CA ASP A 81 -24.55 7.71 9.29
C ASP A 81 -24.24 8.02 7.81
N ALA A 82 -23.19 8.80 7.56
CA ALA A 82 -22.71 9.16 6.22
C ALA A 82 -21.18 9.18 6.15
N PRO A 83 -20.58 8.94 4.97
CA PRO A 83 -19.15 9.12 4.76
C PRO A 83 -18.71 10.55 5.10
N VAL A 84 -17.51 10.67 5.65
CA VAL A 84 -16.87 11.94 6.00
C VAL A 84 -15.69 12.23 5.08
N ASP A 85 -15.19 13.45 5.10
CA ASP A 85 -13.92 13.77 4.44
C ASP A 85 -12.79 12.97 5.06
N VAL A 86 -12.03 12.28 4.21
CA VAL A 86 -10.92 11.42 4.61
C VAL A 86 -9.60 12.14 4.33
N LEU A 87 -8.81 12.35 5.38
CA LEU A 87 -7.50 13.02 5.30
C LEU A 87 -6.38 12.03 5.61
N LEU A 88 -5.14 12.44 5.34
CA LEU A 88 -3.96 11.67 5.76
C LEU A 88 -3.83 11.72 7.28
N GLY A 89 -3.80 10.57 7.94
CA GLY A 89 -3.66 10.50 9.39
C GLY A 89 -3.66 9.08 9.94
N GLU A 90 -3.62 8.96 11.26
CA GLU A 90 -3.45 7.68 11.96
C GLU A 90 -4.76 7.10 12.52
N SER A 91 -5.84 7.88 12.52
CA SER A 91 -7.13 7.39 13.02
C SER A 91 -7.84 6.50 11.99
N SER A 92 -8.80 5.69 12.46
CA SER A 92 -9.54 4.75 11.60
C SER A 92 -10.37 5.44 10.50
N LEU A 93 -10.80 6.70 10.71
CA LEU A 93 -11.54 7.50 9.73
C LEU A 93 -10.62 8.34 8.81
N GLU A 94 -9.32 8.33 9.08
CA GLU A 94 -8.29 8.88 8.21
C GLU A 94 -7.67 7.76 7.36
N GLU A 95 -6.82 8.13 6.41
CA GLU A 95 -6.17 7.18 5.51
C GLU A 95 -4.67 7.28 5.49
N MET A 96 -4.06 6.23 4.96
CA MET A 96 -2.65 6.15 4.69
C MET A 96 -2.37 5.64 3.27
N CYS A 97 -1.18 5.96 2.77
CA CYS A 97 -0.59 5.36 1.58
C CYS A 97 0.88 5.08 1.88
N LEU A 98 1.15 4.00 2.62
CA LEU A 98 2.50 3.71 3.12
C LEU A 98 2.99 2.35 2.67
N ILE A 99 4.28 2.29 2.32
CA ILE A 99 4.99 1.05 2.02
C ILE A 99 6.04 0.77 3.09
N MET A 100 5.94 -0.38 3.75
CA MET A 100 7.01 -0.91 4.58
C MET A 100 7.93 -1.77 3.69
N PHE A 101 9.23 -1.51 3.67
CA PHE A 101 10.17 -2.31 2.89
C PHE A 101 11.47 -2.57 3.66
N GLY A 102 12.05 -3.74 3.43
CA GLY A 102 13.41 -4.07 3.87
C GLY A 102 14.39 -3.86 2.73
N LEU A 103 15.61 -3.48 3.06
CA LEU A 103 16.73 -3.40 2.11
C LEU A 103 17.76 -4.46 2.45
N ALA A 104 18.23 -5.16 1.42
CA ALA A 104 19.40 -6.00 1.49
C ALA A 104 20.52 -5.32 0.69
N PHE A 105 21.66 -5.10 1.33
CA PHE A 105 22.84 -4.57 0.67
C PHE A 105 23.82 -5.72 0.44
N PRO A 106 24.44 -5.81 -0.76
CA PRO A 106 25.57 -6.71 -0.94
C PRO A 106 26.69 -6.34 0.04
N ASN A 107 27.10 -7.29 0.87
CA ASN A 107 28.34 -7.15 1.64
C ASN A 107 29.51 -7.23 0.66
N PHE A 108 30.04 -6.07 0.27
CA PHE A 108 31.34 -6.01 -0.39
C PHE A 108 32.43 -6.03 0.70
N PRO A 109 33.36 -7.00 0.69
CA PRO A 109 34.62 -6.86 1.42
C PRO A 109 35.50 -5.75 0.82
#